data_AF-A0A814BQX9-F1
#
_entry.id   AF-A0A814BQX9-F1
#
_cell.length_a   1.000
_cell.length_b   1.000
_cell.length_c   1.000
_cell.angle_alpha   90.00
_cell.angle_beta   90.00
_cell.angle_gamma   90.00
#
_symmetry.space_group_name_H-M   'P 1'
#
loop_
_entity.id
_entity.type
_entity.pdbx_description
1 polymer ?
#
loop_
_entity_poly.entity_id
_entity_poly.type
_entity_poly.pdbx_seq_one_letter_code
_entity_poly.pdbx_strand_id
1 'polypeptide(L)'
;MDEIYLPTFNSHAIEANLHKIPHLREFYLYFNDDYIFGRPVSINDFFNSTCLVIYGDDRLTSNTNVSLNIHKRAMLNTNAILDNQGFTNRTRHFLPHAPHPLRKSVAEELWSKTFSEIHRQQSSHRFRDMRDIHPTYFLSQYLLEQGYCVEQRRMKSTCVYGEDFCNQVLTNNLGKVRQFFDRLRMLSLMPKFLSINDRTSSNYTKQHIIHREFEGFLKDLFPKISRFESNDCTL
;
A
#
# COMPACT_ATOMS: atom_id res chain seq x y z
N MET A 1 5.56 9.24 16.86
CA MET A 1 6.20 10.46 16.30
C MET A 1 6.42 11.42 17.46
N ASP A 2 7.48 12.20 17.45
CA ASP A 2 7.77 13.09 18.57
C ASP A 2 6.72 14.21 18.62
N GLU A 3 6.28 14.59 19.82
CA GLU A 3 5.11 15.48 20.00
C GLU A 3 5.30 16.84 19.32
N ILE A 4 6.54 17.32 19.22
CA ILE A 4 6.90 18.57 18.54
C ILE A 4 6.51 18.61 17.05
N TYR A 5 6.30 17.45 16.43
CA TYR A 5 5.92 17.30 15.02
C TYR A 5 4.42 17.10 14.82
N LEU A 6 3.63 17.07 15.89
CA LEU A 6 2.18 16.92 15.85
C LEU A 6 1.47 18.30 15.86
N PRO A 7 0.27 18.42 15.26
CA PRO A 7 -0.41 17.41 14.45
C PRO A 7 0.23 17.27 13.06
N THR A 8 0.13 16.07 12.48
CA THR A 8 0.56 15.78 11.11
C THR A 8 -0.58 15.17 10.29
N PHE A 9 -0.65 15.56 9.02
CA PHE A 9 -1.53 15.03 7.99
C PHE A 9 -0.71 14.42 6.84
N ASN A 10 0.59 14.26 7.04
CA ASN A 10 1.51 13.74 6.04
C ASN A 10 1.63 12.22 6.20
N SER A 11 1.07 11.47 5.25
CA SER A 11 1.17 10.01 5.27
C SER A 11 2.62 9.52 5.21
N HIS A 12 3.54 10.21 4.52
CA HIS A 12 4.95 9.83 4.51
C HIS A 12 5.56 9.99 5.91
N ALA A 13 5.26 11.08 6.61
CA ALA A 13 5.71 11.28 7.99
C ALA A 13 5.14 10.19 8.94
N ILE A 14 3.86 9.87 8.80
CA ILE A 14 3.18 8.82 9.58
C ILE A 14 3.83 7.46 9.31
N GLU A 15 4.00 7.08 8.05
CA GLU A 15 4.62 5.82 7.62
C GLU A 15 6.04 5.66 8.18
N ALA A 16 6.83 6.74 8.16
CA ALA A 16 8.19 6.73 8.70
C ALA A 16 8.25 6.50 10.22
N ASN A 17 7.12 6.64 10.92
CA ASN A 17 7.04 6.52 12.38
C ASN A 17 6.25 5.28 12.84
N LEU A 18 5.80 4.39 11.94
CA LEU A 18 5.02 3.19 12.31
C LEU A 18 5.75 2.28 13.31
N HIS A 19 7.08 2.14 13.17
CA HIS A 19 7.91 1.33 14.08
C HIS A 19 7.88 1.80 15.54
N LYS A 20 7.44 3.05 15.80
CA LYS A 20 7.27 3.61 17.15
C LYS A 20 5.94 3.22 17.81
N ILE A 21 5.04 2.50 17.13
CA ILE A 21 3.78 2.04 17.73
C ILE A 21 4.09 1.12 18.93
N PRO A 22 3.57 1.42 20.14
CA PRO A 22 3.78 0.57 21.30
C PRO A 22 3.31 -0.86 21.03
N HIS A 23 4.08 -1.83 21.51
CA HIS A 23 3.80 -3.26 21.36
C HIS A 23 3.75 -3.80 19.92
N LEU A 24 4.16 -3.01 18.92
CA LEU A 24 4.32 -3.50 17.54
C LEU A 24 5.35 -4.64 17.51
N ARG A 25 4.96 -5.75 16.88
CA ARG A 25 5.80 -6.94 16.72
C ARG A 25 6.93 -6.68 15.73
N GLU A 26 7.97 -7.51 15.83
CA GLU A 26 9.16 -7.41 14.97
C GLU A 26 8.81 -7.50 13.48
N PHE A 27 7.89 -8.40 13.13
CA PHE A 27 7.32 -8.50 11.79
C PHE A 27 5.87 -8.05 11.84
N TYR A 28 5.49 -7.15 10.94
CA TYR A 28 4.14 -6.62 10.86
C TYR A 28 3.73 -6.35 9.41
N LEU A 29 2.42 -6.31 9.17
CA LEU A 29 1.84 -5.94 7.89
C LEU A 29 1.29 -4.53 7.98
N TYR A 30 1.66 -3.70 7.00
CA TYR A 30 1.09 -2.37 6.84
C TYR A 30 0.13 -2.35 5.65
N PHE A 31 -1.04 -1.77 5.87
CA PHE A 31 -2.12 -1.60 4.91
C PHE A 31 -2.45 -0.10 4.87
N ASN A 32 -2.14 0.59 3.78
CA ASN A 32 -2.19 2.05 3.67
C ASN A 32 -3.40 2.63 2.90
N ASP A 33 -4.47 1.84 2.74
CA ASP A 33 -5.65 2.15 1.92
C ASP A 33 -6.78 1.13 2.19
N ASP A 34 -7.83 1.12 1.39
CA ASP A 34 -8.91 0.14 1.44
C ASP A 34 -8.46 -1.25 0.91
N TYR A 35 -8.27 -2.21 1.82
CA TYR A 35 -7.92 -3.60 1.49
C TYR A 35 -9.00 -4.58 1.91
N ILE A 36 -9.34 -5.49 0.99
CA ILE A 36 -10.28 -6.59 1.19
C ILE A 36 -9.52 -7.90 1.10
N PHE A 37 -9.67 -8.75 2.12
CA PHE A 37 -9.23 -10.15 2.07
C PHE A 37 -10.31 -10.97 1.36
N GLY A 38 -10.07 -11.34 0.11
CA GLY A 38 -11.04 -12.05 -0.72
C GLY A 38 -11.00 -13.57 -0.59
N ARG A 39 -9.89 -14.12 -0.11
CA ARG A 39 -9.70 -15.57 0.13
C ARG A 39 -8.85 -15.78 1.38
N PRO A 40 -8.83 -16.99 1.96
CA PRO A 40 -7.90 -17.33 3.04
C PRO A 40 -6.45 -17.04 2.66
N VAL A 41 -5.72 -16.44 3.59
CA VAL A 41 -4.30 -16.10 3.47
C VAL A 41 -3.50 -16.80 4.57
N SER A 42 -2.21 -16.97 4.34
CA SER A 42 -1.29 -17.64 5.26
C SER A 42 -0.02 -16.81 5.45
N ILE A 43 0.77 -17.16 6.46
CA ILE A 43 2.07 -16.50 6.69
C ILE A 43 3.00 -16.60 5.46
N ASN A 44 2.88 -17.68 4.69
CA ASN A 44 3.68 -17.93 3.49
C ASN A 44 3.41 -16.95 2.35
N ASP A 45 2.31 -16.19 2.42
CA ASP A 45 2.06 -15.11 1.47
C ASP A 45 3.02 -13.92 1.73
N PHE A 46 3.43 -13.71 2.98
CA PHE A 46 4.22 -12.53 3.38
C PHE A 46 5.67 -12.83 3.77
N PHE A 47 5.94 -14.09 4.09
CA PHE A 47 7.22 -14.56 4.59
C PHE A 47 7.51 -15.92 3.99
N ASN A 48 8.63 -16.07 3.29
CA ASN A 48 9.17 -17.39 2.97
C ASN A 48 10.11 -17.83 4.10
N SER A 49 10.62 -19.05 4.07
CA SER A 49 11.45 -19.64 5.14
C SER A 49 12.62 -18.77 5.65
N THR A 50 13.07 -17.77 4.89
CA THR A 50 14.23 -16.94 5.24
C THR A 50 14.04 -15.43 5.03
N CYS A 51 13.01 -15.00 4.31
CA CYS A 51 12.91 -13.63 3.78
C CYS A 51 11.45 -13.13 3.71
N LEU A 52 11.26 -11.81 3.81
CA LEU A 52 9.95 -11.22 3.51
C LEU A 52 9.67 -11.30 1.99
N VAL A 53 8.39 -11.46 1.67
CA VAL A 53 7.89 -11.42 0.30
C VAL A 53 7.35 -10.03 0.03
N ILE A 54 8.03 -9.29 -0.85
CA ILE A 54 7.60 -7.96 -1.28
C ILE A 54 6.92 -8.11 -2.64
N TYR A 55 5.74 -7.52 -2.78
CA TYR A 55 5.05 -7.49 -4.06
C TYR A 55 5.54 -6.32 -4.91
N GLY A 56 5.82 -6.59 -6.18
CA GLY A 56 6.26 -5.60 -7.16
C GLY A 56 5.24 -5.44 -8.29
N ASP A 57 5.16 -4.23 -8.84
CA ASP A 57 4.41 -3.90 -10.06
C ASP A 57 5.36 -3.86 -11.28
N ASP A 58 4.93 -4.27 -12.47
CA ASP A 58 5.81 -4.25 -13.65
C ASP A 58 6.24 -2.82 -14.07
N ARG A 59 5.59 -1.77 -13.56
CA ARG A 59 5.96 -0.37 -13.82
C ARG A 59 7.28 -0.02 -13.13
N LEU A 60 8.17 0.62 -13.88
CA LEU A 60 9.43 1.15 -13.36
C LEU A 60 9.25 2.49 -12.65
N THR A 61 9.91 2.65 -11.51
CA THR A 61 9.93 3.90 -10.74
C THR A 61 10.79 4.99 -11.40
N SER A 62 11.37 4.75 -12.58
CA SER A 62 12.20 5.69 -13.35
C SER A 62 11.45 6.48 -14.44
N ASN A 63 10.16 6.20 -14.70
CA ASN A 63 9.42 6.88 -15.77
C ASN A 63 9.07 8.34 -15.39
N THR A 64 9.81 9.28 -15.99
CA THR A 64 9.81 10.73 -15.72
C THR A 64 8.81 11.56 -16.55
N ASN A 65 8.02 10.94 -17.44
CA ASN A 65 7.30 11.66 -18.51
C ASN A 65 5.92 12.26 -18.14
N VAL A 66 5.55 12.39 -16.87
CA VAL A 66 4.26 13.00 -16.47
C VAL A 66 4.50 13.91 -15.28
N SER A 67 3.74 15.00 -15.14
CA SER A 67 3.75 15.83 -13.93
C SER A 67 3.71 14.92 -12.69
N LEU A 68 4.83 14.89 -11.98
CA LEU A 68 5.02 13.93 -10.90
C LEU A 68 4.16 14.40 -9.74
N ASN A 69 3.11 13.64 -9.44
CA ASN A 69 2.42 13.83 -8.18
C ASN A 69 3.42 13.61 -7.03
N ILE A 70 3.12 14.21 -5.87
CA ILE A 70 4.03 14.24 -4.73
C ILE A 70 4.43 12.84 -4.23
N HIS A 71 3.56 11.85 -4.42
CA HIS A 71 3.82 10.47 -4.05
C HIS A 71 4.88 9.81 -4.97
N LYS A 72 4.75 9.97 -6.29
CA LYS A 72 5.78 9.52 -7.25
C LYS A 72 7.10 10.25 -7.03
N ARG A 73 7.05 11.54 -6.71
CA ARG A 73 8.25 12.32 -6.35
C ARG A 73 8.97 11.72 -5.15
N ALA A 74 8.24 11.33 -4.11
CA ALA A 74 8.83 10.72 -2.91
C ALA A 74 9.53 9.39 -3.21
N MET A 75 9.02 8.58 -4.15
CA MET A 75 9.69 7.36 -4.61
C MET A 75 10.98 7.64 -5.40
N LEU A 76 10.99 8.70 -6.22
CA LEU A 76 12.20 9.14 -6.92
C LEU A 76 13.26 9.67 -5.97
N ASN A 77 12.87 10.46 -4.96
CA ASN A 77 13.77 10.92 -3.91
C ASN A 77 14.37 9.73 -3.15
N THR A 78 13.55 8.70 -2.89
CA THR A 78 13.99 7.44 -2.28
C THR A 78 15.05 6.74 -3.13
N ASN A 79 14.80 6.60 -4.44
CA ASN A 79 15.77 6.00 -5.37
C ASN A 79 17.10 6.75 -5.35
N ALA A 80 17.07 8.09 -5.39
CA ALA A 80 18.28 8.90 -5.36
C ALA A 80 19.10 8.68 -4.07
N ILE A 81 18.45 8.52 -2.91
CA ILE A 81 19.15 8.20 -1.67
C ILE A 81 19.77 6.81 -1.72
N LEU A 82 19.04 5.79 -2.21
CA LEU A 82 19.57 4.44 -2.34
C LEU A 82 20.73 4.38 -3.34
N ASP A 83 20.65 5.10 -4.46
CA ASP A 83 21.72 5.21 -5.44
C ASP A 83 22.98 5.83 -4.81
N ASN A 84 22.82 6.87 -3.98
CA ASN A 84 23.92 7.49 -3.23
C ASN A 84 24.54 6.56 -2.18
N GLN A 85 23.85 5.49 -1.76
CA GLN A 85 24.43 4.42 -0.94
C GLN A 85 25.17 3.35 -1.76
N GLY A 86 25.22 3.49 -3.09
CA GLY A 86 25.86 2.54 -4.00
C GLY A 86 24.94 1.43 -4.50
N PHE A 87 23.64 1.49 -4.22
CA PHE A 87 22.67 0.46 -4.63
C PHE A 87 22.19 0.63 -6.07
N THR A 88 23.08 0.69 -7.06
CA THR A 88 22.73 1.06 -8.44
C THR A 88 22.41 -0.12 -9.38
N ASN A 89 22.62 -1.35 -8.94
CA ASN A 89 22.57 -2.54 -9.79
C ASN A 89 21.17 -3.15 -9.96
N ARG A 90 20.19 -2.74 -9.15
CA ARG A 90 18.83 -3.28 -9.23
C ARG A 90 17.89 -2.33 -9.97
N THR A 91 17.08 -2.90 -10.86
CA THR A 91 15.91 -2.22 -11.39
C THR A 91 14.83 -2.15 -10.30
N ARG A 92 14.38 -0.92 -9.98
CA ARG A 92 13.36 -0.71 -8.94
C ARG A 92 11.99 -0.45 -9.53
N HIS A 93 11.05 -1.27 -9.11
CA HIS A 93 9.66 -1.29 -9.54
C HIS A 93 8.76 -0.46 -8.62
N PHE A 94 7.59 -0.06 -9.11
CA PHE A 94 6.59 0.59 -8.27
C PHE A 94 6.12 -0.38 -7.17
N LEU A 95 5.88 0.19 -5.99
CA LEU A 95 5.22 -0.51 -4.91
C LEU A 95 3.70 -0.54 -5.23
N PRO A 96 3.10 -1.73 -5.40
CA PRO A 96 1.69 -1.86 -5.66
C PRO A 96 0.84 -1.51 -4.42
N HIS A 97 -0.47 -1.28 -4.62
CA HIS A 97 -1.43 -1.32 -3.52
C HIS A 97 -1.63 -2.78 -3.10
N ALA A 98 -0.70 -3.27 -2.31
CA ALA A 98 -0.68 -4.61 -1.73
C ALA A 98 -0.27 -4.47 -0.24
N PRO A 99 -0.54 -5.45 0.62
CA PRO A 99 0.00 -5.48 1.96
C PRO A 99 1.52 -5.35 1.92
N HIS A 100 2.06 -4.61 2.87
CA HIS A 100 3.50 -4.37 2.97
C HIS A 100 4.05 -5.08 4.21
N PRO A 101 4.72 -6.24 4.05
CA PRO A 101 5.46 -6.86 5.12
C PRO A 101 6.67 -6.00 5.48
N LEU A 102 6.76 -5.62 6.76
CA LEU A 102 7.79 -4.74 7.27
C LEU A 102 8.44 -5.34 8.51
N ARG A 103 9.69 -4.95 8.73
CA ARG A 103 10.50 -5.37 9.88
C ARG A 103 10.82 -4.16 10.74
N LYS A 104 10.38 -4.21 12.01
CA LYS A 104 10.51 -3.10 12.96
C LYS A 104 11.96 -2.71 13.20
N SER A 105 12.84 -3.68 13.45
CA SER A 105 14.26 -3.42 13.70
C SER A 105 14.96 -2.67 12.56
N VAL A 106 14.57 -2.94 11.31
CA VAL A 106 15.15 -2.30 10.11
C VAL A 106 14.72 -0.84 10.04
N ALA A 107 13.43 -0.56 10.29
CA ALA A 107 12.95 0.80 10.36
C ALA A 107 13.63 1.58 11.50
N GLU A 108 13.79 0.97 12.67
CA GLU A 108 14.48 1.58 13.81
C GLU A 108 15.96 1.87 13.49
N GLU A 109 16.68 0.92 12.91
CA GLU A 109 18.07 1.10 12.49
C GLU A 109 18.21 2.27 11.51
N LEU A 110 17.41 2.25 10.43
CA LEU A 110 17.52 3.23 9.36
C LEU A 110 17.08 4.63 9.82
N TRP A 111 15.97 4.75 10.54
CA TRP A 111 15.40 6.04 10.92
C TRP A 111 16.03 6.64 12.18
N SER A 112 16.54 5.84 13.11
CA SER A 112 17.24 6.36 14.29
C SER A 112 18.74 6.56 14.08
N LYS A 113 19.35 5.91 13.08
CA LYS A 113 20.80 5.99 12.82
C LYS A 113 21.07 6.53 11.43
N THR A 114 21.07 5.66 10.42
CA THR A 114 21.67 5.91 9.10
C THR A 114 21.06 7.11 8.37
N PHE A 115 19.74 7.29 8.48
CA PHE A 115 18.97 8.33 7.79
C PHE A 115 18.18 9.21 8.77
N SER A 116 18.71 9.41 9.98
CA SER A 116 18.01 10.16 11.04
C SER A 116 17.70 11.61 10.68
N GLU A 117 18.56 12.27 9.89
CA GLU A 117 18.28 13.64 9.42
C GLU A 117 17.11 13.68 8.44
N ILE A 118 17.06 12.76 7.47
CA ILE A 118 15.94 12.64 6.52
C ILE A 118 14.65 12.33 7.29
N HIS A 119 14.72 11.45 8.28
CA HIS A 119 13.58 11.12 9.14
C HIS A 119 13.06 12.33 9.92
N ARG A 120 13.94 13.14 10.52
CA ARG A 120 13.57 14.38 11.23
C ARG A 120 12.95 15.40 10.28
N GLN A 121 13.58 15.64 9.13
CA GLN A 121 13.07 16.57 8.13
C GLN A 121 11.67 16.19 7.69
N GLN A 122 11.47 14.94 7.26
CA GLN A 122 10.16 14.46 6.82
C GLN A 122 9.11 14.51 7.94
N SER A 123 9.49 14.14 9.17
CA SER A 123 8.57 14.20 10.32
C SER A 123 8.12 15.63 10.61
N SER A 124 8.93 16.65 10.31
CA SER A 124 8.58 18.06 10.50
C SER A 124 7.52 18.61 9.54
N HIS A 125 7.26 17.92 8.42
CA HIS A 125 6.30 18.37 7.42
C HIS A 125 4.87 17.98 7.82
N ARG A 126 4.00 19.00 8.04
CA ARG A 126 2.59 18.78 8.40
C ARG A 126 1.75 18.18 7.27
N PHE A 127 2.06 18.52 6.02
CA PHE A 127 1.48 17.91 4.81
C PHE A 127 2.60 17.28 3.98
N ARG A 128 2.26 16.41 3.03
CA ARG A 128 3.26 15.84 2.11
C ARG A 128 4.08 16.97 1.47
N ASP A 129 5.38 16.81 1.45
CA ASP A 129 6.35 17.77 0.90
C ASP A 129 7.10 17.15 -0.29
N MET A 130 7.51 17.99 -1.25
CA MET A 130 8.25 17.56 -2.44
C MET A 130 9.62 16.94 -2.10
N ARG A 131 10.13 17.20 -0.89
CA ARG A 131 11.39 16.67 -0.35
C ARG A 131 11.21 15.35 0.42
N ASP A 132 9.97 14.92 0.67
CA ASP A 132 9.72 13.66 1.36
C ASP A 132 10.28 12.48 0.57
N ILE A 133 10.55 11.39 1.28
CA ILE A 133 10.79 10.05 0.75
C ILE A 133 9.54 9.19 0.95
N HIS A 134 9.49 8.03 0.31
CA HIS A 134 8.42 7.06 0.51
C HIS A 134 8.93 5.97 1.47
N PRO A 135 8.54 5.95 2.77
CA PRO A 135 9.19 5.11 3.76
C PRO A 135 8.97 3.62 3.52
N THR A 136 7.73 3.21 3.25
CA THR A 136 7.41 1.80 2.99
C THR A 136 8.17 1.26 1.77
N TYR A 137 8.24 2.05 0.70
CA TYR A 137 9.04 1.75 -0.48
C TYR A 137 10.55 1.71 -0.16
N PHE A 138 11.06 2.65 0.63
CA PHE A 138 12.46 2.69 1.08
C PHE A 138 12.84 1.39 1.79
N LEU A 139 12.09 1.01 2.83
CA LEU A 139 12.37 -0.19 3.63
C LEU A 139 12.34 -1.44 2.75
N SER A 140 11.36 -1.53 1.85
CA SER A 140 11.20 -2.64 0.92
C SER A 140 12.40 -2.75 -0.04
N GLN A 141 12.78 -1.66 -0.70
CA GLN A 141 13.91 -1.65 -1.63
C GLN A 141 15.22 -1.89 -0.89
N TYR A 142 15.44 -1.27 0.27
CA TYR A 142 16.63 -1.50 1.07
C TYR A 142 16.82 -2.99 1.39
N LEU A 143 15.77 -3.68 1.83
CA LEU A 143 15.87 -5.11 2.12
C LEU A 143 16.10 -5.98 0.89
N LEU A 144 15.59 -5.58 -0.29
CA LEU A 144 15.88 -6.23 -1.56
C LEU A 144 17.35 -6.05 -1.97
N GLU A 145 17.94 -4.88 -1.73
CA GLU A 145 19.36 -4.61 -1.98
C GLU A 145 20.26 -5.42 -1.04
N GLN A 146 19.84 -5.58 0.23
CA GLN A 146 20.57 -6.37 1.23
C GLN A 146 20.38 -7.89 1.08
N GLY A 147 19.49 -8.36 0.19
CA GLY A 147 19.21 -9.78 0.01
C GLY A 147 18.35 -10.43 1.10
N TYR A 148 17.73 -9.64 1.99
CA TYR A 148 16.84 -10.13 3.06
C TYR A 148 15.37 -10.29 2.62
N CYS A 149 15.06 -9.99 1.37
CA CYS A 149 13.73 -10.06 0.79
C CYS A 149 13.74 -10.63 -0.61
N VAL A 150 12.59 -11.16 -1.03
CA VAL A 150 12.34 -11.54 -2.42
C VAL A 150 11.21 -10.69 -2.99
N GLU A 151 11.36 -10.26 -4.24
CA GLU A 151 10.31 -9.56 -4.97
C GLU A 151 9.46 -10.59 -5.75
N GLN A 152 8.15 -10.58 -5.53
CA GLN A 152 7.20 -11.35 -6.33
C GLN A 152 6.39 -10.42 -7.23
N ARG A 153 6.53 -10.61 -8.55
CA ARG A 153 5.79 -9.88 -9.58
C ARG A 153 4.52 -10.63 -9.96
N ARG A 154 3.59 -10.69 -9.01
CA ARG A 154 2.28 -11.36 -9.14
C ARG A 154 1.11 -10.37 -9.11
N MET A 155 1.35 -9.12 -9.50
CA MET A 155 0.28 -8.14 -9.62
C MET A 155 0.12 -7.72 -11.07
N LYS A 156 -1.09 -7.91 -11.61
CA LYS A 156 -1.53 -7.32 -12.88
C LYS A 156 -2.60 -6.27 -12.62
N SER A 157 -2.63 -5.23 -13.47
CA SER A 157 -3.57 -4.10 -13.39
C SER A 157 -5.04 -4.47 -13.68
N THR A 158 -5.29 -5.70 -14.11
CA THR A 158 -6.63 -6.26 -14.31
C THR A 158 -6.74 -7.54 -13.50
N CYS A 159 -7.79 -7.68 -12.68
CA CYS A 159 -8.08 -8.94 -11.99
C CYS A 159 -8.31 -10.02 -13.05
N VAL A 160 -7.31 -10.88 -13.27
CA VAL A 160 -7.43 -12.10 -14.06
C VAL A 160 -7.48 -13.26 -13.08
N TYR A 161 -8.12 -14.37 -13.49
CA TYR A 161 -8.16 -15.60 -12.70
C TYR A 161 -6.76 -16.03 -12.22
N GLY A 162 -6.64 -16.36 -10.94
CA GLY A 162 -5.40 -16.89 -10.34
C GLY A 162 -4.43 -15.85 -9.78
N GLU A 163 -4.74 -14.55 -9.85
CA GLU A 163 -3.90 -13.51 -9.26
C GLU A 163 -4.07 -13.46 -7.73
N ASP A 164 -2.95 -13.37 -7.00
CA ASP A 164 -2.99 -13.22 -5.54
C ASP A 164 -3.49 -11.81 -5.14
N PHE A 165 -3.24 -10.79 -5.99
CA PHE A 165 -3.53 -9.38 -5.71
C PHE A 165 -4.22 -8.71 -6.89
N CYS A 166 -5.16 -7.82 -6.58
CA CYS A 166 -5.76 -6.95 -7.58
C CYS A 166 -6.00 -5.55 -7.01
N ASN A 167 -5.57 -4.54 -7.76
CA ASN A 167 -5.94 -3.16 -7.50
C ASN A 167 -6.88 -2.66 -8.60
N GLN A 168 -8.10 -2.31 -8.21
CA GLN A 168 -9.11 -1.79 -9.12
C GLN A 168 -9.42 -0.33 -8.80
N VAL A 169 -9.46 0.50 -9.84
CA VAL A 169 -9.98 1.86 -9.76
C VAL A 169 -11.40 1.88 -10.31
N LEU A 170 -12.38 2.33 -9.52
CA LEU A 170 -13.73 2.56 -9.99
C LEU A 170 -13.77 3.79 -10.90
N THR A 171 -14.51 3.68 -12.00
CA THR A 171 -14.61 4.73 -13.03
C THR A 171 -16.07 5.09 -13.27
N ASN A 172 -16.32 6.20 -13.95
CA ASN A 172 -17.67 6.63 -14.36
C ASN A 172 -18.34 5.70 -15.40
N ASN A 173 -17.74 4.55 -15.73
CA ASN A 173 -18.33 3.55 -16.63
C ASN A 173 -19.01 2.44 -15.82
N LEU A 174 -20.32 2.60 -15.58
CA LEU A 174 -21.13 1.66 -14.79
C LEU A 174 -21.09 0.22 -15.35
N GLY A 175 -21.05 0.05 -16.68
CA GLY A 175 -20.97 -1.27 -17.30
C GLY A 175 -19.68 -2.00 -16.92
N LYS A 176 -18.54 -1.30 -16.93
CA LYS A 176 -17.25 -1.84 -16.47
C LYS A 176 -17.25 -2.15 -14.98
N VAL A 177 -17.87 -1.29 -14.17
CA VAL A 177 -18.00 -1.50 -12.71
C VAL A 177 -18.83 -2.77 -12.41
N ARG A 178 -19.97 -2.94 -13.07
CA ARG A 178 -20.81 -4.15 -12.91
C ARG A 178 -20.07 -5.41 -13.34
N GLN A 179 -19.49 -5.39 -14.55
CA GLN A 179 -18.69 -6.52 -15.06
C GLN A 179 -17.53 -6.88 -14.12
N PHE A 180 -16.94 -5.90 -13.44
CA PHE A 180 -15.92 -6.14 -12.43
C PHE A 180 -16.49 -6.89 -11.22
N PHE A 181 -17.54 -6.37 -10.58
CA PHE A 181 -18.13 -7.02 -9.41
C PHE A 181 -18.76 -8.38 -9.73
N ASP A 182 -19.40 -8.53 -10.88
CA ASP A 182 -19.96 -9.82 -11.31
C ASP A 182 -18.87 -10.88 -11.49
N ARG A 183 -17.68 -10.49 -11.97
CA ARG A 183 -16.52 -11.39 -12.01
C ARG A 183 -16.06 -11.77 -10.60
N LEU A 184 -15.95 -10.82 -9.67
CA LEU A 184 -15.52 -11.11 -8.31
C LEU A 184 -16.51 -12.00 -7.54
N ARG A 185 -17.81 -11.88 -7.84
CA ARG A 185 -18.86 -12.77 -7.29
C ARG A 185 -18.67 -14.23 -7.70
N MET A 186 -18.03 -14.48 -8.84
CA MET A 186 -17.53 -15.82 -9.13
C MET A 186 -16.31 -16.03 -8.23
N LEU A 187 -16.51 -16.58 -7.02
CA LEU A 187 -15.47 -16.75 -5.98
C LEU A 187 -14.15 -17.34 -6.48
N SER A 188 -14.19 -18.13 -7.56
CA SER A 188 -13.02 -18.66 -8.26
C SER A 188 -12.08 -17.57 -8.83
N LEU A 189 -12.61 -16.37 -9.12
CA LEU A 189 -11.91 -15.19 -9.65
C LEU A 189 -11.54 -14.17 -8.55
N MET A 190 -11.95 -14.40 -7.30
CA MET A 190 -11.65 -13.48 -6.21
C MET A 190 -10.14 -13.56 -5.86
N PRO A 191 -9.38 -12.46 -5.90
CA PRO A 191 -7.98 -12.46 -5.48
C PRO A 191 -7.87 -12.65 -3.96
N LYS A 192 -6.70 -13.03 -3.46
CA LYS A 192 -6.47 -13.07 -2.00
C LYS A 192 -6.60 -11.67 -1.40
N PHE A 193 -6.11 -10.67 -2.11
CA PHE A 193 -6.16 -9.27 -1.70
C PHE A 193 -6.70 -8.41 -2.82
N LEU A 194 -7.66 -7.57 -2.46
CA LEU A 194 -8.32 -6.65 -3.37
C LEU A 194 -8.24 -5.24 -2.78
N SER A 195 -7.66 -4.30 -3.51
CA SER A 195 -7.79 -2.87 -3.21
C SER A 195 -8.73 -2.22 -4.22
N ILE A 196 -9.66 -1.40 -3.73
CA ILE A 196 -10.62 -0.68 -4.55
C ILE A 196 -10.48 0.81 -4.26
N ASN A 197 -10.12 1.57 -5.29
CA ASN A 197 -9.97 3.01 -5.22
C ASN A 197 -11.13 3.71 -5.94
N ASP A 198 -11.77 4.67 -5.29
CA ASP A 198 -12.76 5.52 -5.95
C ASP A 198 -12.08 6.70 -6.68
N ARG A 199 -12.21 6.75 -8.01
CA ARG A 199 -11.86 7.93 -8.82
C ARG A 199 -13.05 8.45 -9.63
N THR A 200 -14.25 8.16 -9.17
CA THR A 200 -15.46 8.77 -9.73
C THR A 200 -15.42 10.27 -9.49
N SER A 201 -15.86 11.04 -10.48
CA SER A 201 -15.94 12.49 -10.35
C SER A 201 -17.16 12.87 -9.50
N SER A 202 -17.02 13.83 -8.58
CA SER A 202 -18.13 14.35 -7.76
C SER A 202 -19.33 14.84 -8.59
N ASN A 203 -19.09 15.26 -9.84
CA ASN A 203 -20.14 15.73 -10.76
C ASN A 203 -20.79 14.59 -11.57
N TYR A 204 -20.42 13.34 -11.31
CA TYR A 204 -21.01 12.20 -12.00
C TYR A 204 -22.38 11.89 -11.39
N THR A 205 -23.43 12.20 -12.14
CA THR A 205 -24.83 12.07 -11.69
C THR A 205 -25.24 10.67 -11.23
N LYS A 206 -24.49 9.63 -11.63
CA LYS A 206 -24.73 8.22 -11.26
C LYS A 206 -23.71 7.68 -10.23
N GLN A 207 -22.96 8.54 -9.53
CA GLN A 207 -22.00 8.10 -8.50
C GLN A 207 -22.69 7.25 -7.42
N HIS A 208 -23.88 7.66 -6.97
CA HIS A 208 -24.70 6.89 -6.03
C HIS A 208 -25.04 5.47 -6.52
N ILE A 209 -25.12 5.25 -7.84
CA ILE A 209 -25.35 3.91 -8.41
C ILE A 209 -24.07 3.08 -8.29
N ILE A 210 -22.90 3.64 -8.59
CA ILE A 210 -21.61 2.97 -8.42
C ILE A 210 -21.41 2.57 -6.95
N HIS A 211 -21.71 3.47 -6.02
CA HIS A 211 -21.64 3.18 -4.59
C HIS A 211 -22.60 2.06 -4.19
N ARG A 212 -23.84 2.06 -4.69
CA ARG A 212 -24.79 0.97 -4.44
C ARG A 212 -24.31 -0.39 -4.98
N GLU A 213 -23.68 -0.43 -6.16
CA GLU A 213 -23.10 -1.66 -6.70
C GLU A 213 -21.97 -2.18 -5.81
N PHE A 214 -21.12 -1.27 -5.31
CA PHE A 214 -20.03 -1.61 -4.38
C PHE A 214 -20.56 -2.09 -3.02
N GLU A 215 -21.54 -1.40 -2.43
CA GLU A 215 -22.20 -1.84 -1.19
C GLU A 215 -22.87 -3.20 -1.36
N GLY A 216 -23.53 -3.44 -2.51
CA GLY A 216 -24.11 -4.74 -2.83
C GLY A 216 -23.05 -5.83 -2.85
N PHE A 217 -21.92 -5.58 -3.52
CA PHE A 217 -20.77 -6.49 -3.51
C PHE A 217 -20.22 -6.75 -2.10
N LEU A 218 -20.06 -5.71 -1.27
CA LEU A 218 -19.60 -5.89 0.11
C LEU A 218 -20.58 -6.70 0.95
N LYS A 219 -21.90 -6.52 0.77
CA LYS A 219 -22.92 -7.34 1.46
C LYS A 219 -22.89 -8.80 1.02
N ASP A 220 -22.59 -9.06 -0.25
CA ASP A 220 -22.42 -10.43 -0.75
C ASP A 220 -21.18 -11.10 -0.11
N LEU A 221 -20.08 -10.35 0.03
CA LEU A 221 -18.80 -10.85 0.55
C LEU A 221 -18.75 -10.94 2.09
N PHE A 222 -19.32 -9.95 2.76
CA PHE A 222 -19.39 -9.80 4.21
C PHE A 222 -20.86 -9.69 4.67
N PRO A 223 -21.63 -10.79 4.59
CA PRO A 223 -23.06 -10.76 4.90
C PRO A 223 -23.38 -10.48 6.38
N LYS A 224 -22.37 -10.62 7.25
CA LYS A 224 -22.47 -10.27 8.67
C LYS A 224 -21.84 -8.91 8.87
N ILE A 225 -22.66 -7.96 9.30
CA ILE A 225 -22.22 -6.61 9.67
C ILE A 225 -21.21 -6.71 10.81
N SER A 226 -20.11 -5.97 10.70
CA SER A 226 -19.12 -5.91 11.76
C SER A 226 -19.73 -5.30 13.02
N ARG A 227 -19.31 -5.75 14.21
CA ARG A 227 -19.73 -5.11 15.49
C ARG A 227 -19.37 -3.63 15.57
N PHE A 228 -18.42 -3.17 14.77
CA PHE A 228 -18.02 -1.76 14.69
C PHE A 228 -18.92 -0.94 13.77
N GLU A 229 -19.74 -1.60 12.95
CA GLU A 229 -20.72 -1.01 12.03
C GLU A 229 -22.16 -1.20 12.53
N SER A 230 -22.39 -2.10 13.49
CA SER A 230 -23.68 -2.23 14.15
C SER A 230 -23.91 -1.01 15.04
N ASN A 231 -25.08 -0.39 14.92
CA ASN A 231 -25.52 0.70 15.82
C ASN A 231 -25.69 0.25 17.29
N ASP A 232 -25.50 -1.04 17.57
CA ASP A 232 -25.49 -1.61 18.91
C ASP A 232 -24.16 -1.32 19.60
N CYS A 233 -24.00 -0.10 20.10
CA CYS A 233 -22.95 0.29 21.04
C CYS A 233 -23.16 -0.40 22.39
N THR A 234 -22.86 -1.69 22.49
CA THR A 234 -22.59 -2.34 23.77
C THR A 234 -21.13 -2.76 23.78
N LEU A 235 -20.31 -1.91 24.42
CA LEU A 235 -18.92 -2.18 24.78
C LEU A 235 -18.87 -3.02 26.05
#